data_AF-A0AAE9CV58-F1
#
_entry.id   AF-A0AAE9CV58-F1
#
_cell.length_a   1.000
_cell.length_b   1.000
_cell.length_c   1.000
_cell.angle_alpha   90.00
_cell.angle_beta   90.00
_cell.angle_gamma   90.00
#
_symmetry.space_group_name_H-M   'P 1'
#
loop_
_entity.id
_entity.type
_entity.pdbx_description
1 polymer ?
#
loop_
_entity_poly.entity_id
_entity_poly.type
_entity_poly.pdbx_seq_one_letter_code
_entity_poly.pdbx_strand_id
1 'polypeptide(L)'
;MAVKTMPRTTNSYEMSRILMDLDVICISFDCPYIVRCYGYFITTYDVRVCMECMATCLDRLLDRIKKPFPERIIGKLSISIIKALHYLKTKHQIMHRDVKPSNILLDWSGVIKLCDFGIAGRLIESRAHSKTAGCPLYMGPERLDPNNDDSYDIRSDVWSLGLTLVELATGRYPFGGSEFEMMSKIIHDEPPRLDPTMFSAEFCDIVTCCLQRDPTKRMNYDQLLQHPFILKHEGVDTDVEEWFADVMCDSE
;
A
#
# COMPACT_ATOMS: atom_id res chain seq x y z
N MET A 1 -14.36 6.68 15.79
CA MET A 1 -13.63 5.39 15.79
C MET A 1 -14.20 4.53 14.67
N ALA A 2 -13.36 3.83 13.93
CA ALA A 2 -13.78 2.84 12.93
C ALA A 2 -13.68 1.43 13.51
N VAL A 3 -14.58 0.53 13.10
CA VAL A 3 -14.56 -0.88 13.50
C VAL A 3 -14.51 -1.75 12.25
N LYS A 4 -13.42 -2.47 12.06
CA LYS A 4 -13.28 -3.45 10.98
C LYS A 4 -13.70 -4.83 11.48
N THR A 5 -14.65 -5.46 10.80
CA THR A 5 -15.13 -6.80 11.12
C THR A 5 -14.56 -7.81 10.12
N MET A 6 -13.95 -8.87 10.63
CA MET A 6 -13.39 -9.96 9.84
C MET A 6 -14.03 -11.29 10.27
N PRO A 7 -14.40 -12.18 9.35
CA PRO A 7 -14.95 -13.47 9.72
C PRO A 7 -13.93 -14.28 10.51
N ARG A 8 -14.39 -14.99 11.53
CA ARG A 8 -13.54 -15.89 12.30
C ARG A 8 -13.27 -17.15 11.48
N THR A 9 -11.99 -17.50 11.33
CA THR A 9 -11.58 -18.79 10.74
C THR A 9 -11.66 -19.90 11.79
N THR A 10 -12.06 -21.10 11.36
CA THR A 10 -12.02 -22.31 12.20
C THR A 10 -10.63 -22.95 12.23
N ASN A 11 -9.73 -22.51 11.34
CA ASN A 11 -8.34 -22.96 11.30
C ASN A 11 -7.52 -22.27 12.41
N SER A 12 -7.06 -23.05 13.39
CA SER A 12 -6.32 -22.54 14.55
C SER A 12 -4.96 -21.92 14.19
N TYR A 13 -4.30 -22.41 13.14
CA TYR A 13 -3.03 -21.86 12.66
C TYR A 13 -3.25 -20.47 12.04
N GLU A 14 -4.27 -20.33 11.21
CA GLU A 14 -4.65 -19.04 10.62
C GLU A 14 -5.06 -18.03 11.69
N MET A 15 -5.87 -18.46 12.66
CA MET A 15 -6.28 -17.61 13.77
C MET A 15 -5.07 -17.11 14.56
N SER A 16 -4.09 -17.98 14.83
CA SER A 16 -2.85 -17.59 15.54
C SER A 16 -2.05 -16.54 14.77
N ARG A 17 -2.01 -16.64 13.43
CA ARG A 17 -1.34 -15.64 12.58
C ARG A 17 -2.08 -14.31 12.53
N ILE A 18 -3.41 -14.34 12.45
CA ILE A 18 -4.26 -13.14 12.52
C ILE A 18 -4.00 -12.41 13.84
N LEU A 19 -3.93 -13.14 14.95
CA LEU A 19 -3.64 -12.55 16.26
C LEU A 19 -2.24 -11.94 16.34
N MET A 20 -1.21 -12.62 15.81
CA MET A 20 0.14 -12.03 15.71
C MET A 20 0.14 -10.73 14.93
N ASP A 21 -0.53 -10.69 13.76
CA ASP A 21 -0.58 -9.48 12.95
C ASP A 21 -1.38 -8.37 13.68
N LEU A 22 -2.47 -8.71 14.39
CA LEU A 22 -3.25 -7.76 15.19
C LEU A 22 -2.45 -7.17 16.36
N ASP A 23 -1.67 -8.00 17.05
CA ASP A 23 -0.80 -7.56 18.13
C ASP A 23 0.23 -6.56 17.61
N VAL A 24 0.75 -6.76 16.39
CA VAL A 24 1.67 -5.82 15.72
C VAL A 24 1.00 -4.47 15.48
N ILE A 25 -0.25 -4.44 15.01
CA ILE A 25 -0.97 -3.18 14.83
C ILE A 25 -1.12 -2.47 16.17
N CYS A 26 -1.41 -3.21 17.23
CA CYS A 26 -1.58 -2.66 18.57
C CYS A 26 -0.28 -2.07 19.13
N ILE A 27 0.88 -2.66 18.83
CA ILE A 27 2.18 -2.16 19.30
C ILE A 27 2.80 -1.08 18.40
N SER A 28 2.28 -0.88 17.19
CA SER A 28 2.77 0.15 16.24
C SER A 28 2.24 1.56 16.53
N PHE A 29 1.81 1.83 17.77
CA PHE A 29 1.09 3.05 18.17
C PHE A 29 1.95 4.32 18.16
N ASP A 30 3.28 4.19 18.16
CA ASP A 30 4.24 5.30 18.15
C ASP A 30 4.64 5.74 16.73
N CYS A 31 4.16 5.04 15.68
CA CYS A 31 4.38 5.44 14.30
C CYS A 31 3.25 6.37 13.82
N PRO A 32 3.52 7.64 13.46
CA PRO A 32 2.49 8.57 13.00
C PRO A 32 1.92 8.22 11.62
N TYR A 33 2.61 7.37 10.84
CA TYR A 33 2.22 6.97 9.48
C TYR A 33 1.45 5.64 9.42
N ILE A 34 1.13 5.06 10.58
CA ILE A 34 0.37 3.81 10.70
C ILE A 34 -0.94 4.11 11.41
N VAL A 35 -2.01 3.50 10.91
CA VAL A 35 -3.33 3.64 11.54
C VAL A 35 -3.31 3.06 12.95
N ARG A 36 -3.64 3.91 13.93
CA ARG A 36 -3.69 3.50 15.33
C ARG A 36 -4.79 2.46 15.57
N CYS A 37 -4.40 1.32 16.13
CA CYS A 37 -5.34 0.34 16.70
C CYS A 37 -5.52 0.61 18.19
N TYR A 38 -6.78 0.69 18.62
CA TYR A 38 -7.17 0.81 20.02
C TYR A 38 -7.30 -0.56 20.71
N GLY A 39 -7.43 -1.62 19.92
CA GLY A 39 -7.57 -3.00 20.38
C GLY A 39 -8.49 -3.81 19.47
N TYR A 40 -8.65 -5.09 19.78
CA TYR A 40 -9.55 -5.99 19.07
C TYR A 40 -10.35 -6.85 20.05
N PHE A 41 -11.48 -7.36 19.57
CA PHE A 41 -12.30 -8.34 20.28
C PHE A 41 -12.66 -9.50 19.37
N ILE A 42 -12.71 -10.69 19.95
CA ILE A 42 -13.02 -11.93 19.26
C ILE A 42 -14.39 -12.39 19.75
N THR A 43 -15.32 -12.57 18.82
CA THR A 43 -16.63 -13.15 19.10
C THR A 43 -16.67 -14.59 18.61
N THR A 44 -17.82 -15.25 18.77
CA THR A 44 -18.05 -16.58 18.20
C THR A 44 -17.95 -16.59 16.67
N TYR A 45 -18.28 -15.47 16.02
CA TYR A 45 -18.45 -15.41 14.56
C TYR A 45 -17.42 -14.55 13.85
N ASP A 46 -16.86 -13.57 14.55
CA ASP A 46 -16.02 -12.54 13.94
C ASP A 46 -14.89 -12.07 14.87
N VAL A 47 -13.89 -11.44 14.25
CA VAL A 47 -12.87 -10.65 14.91
C VAL A 47 -13.13 -9.20 14.54
N ARG A 48 -13.19 -8.31 15.52
CA ARG A 48 -13.43 -6.89 15.30
C ARG A 48 -12.27 -6.07 15.81
N VAL A 49 -11.78 -5.16 14.97
CA VAL A 49 -10.61 -4.32 15.25
C VAL A 49 -11.07 -2.88 15.36
N CYS A 50 -10.82 -2.26 16.51
CA CYS A 50 -11.14 -0.87 16.80
C CYS A 50 -9.96 0.01 16.38
N MET A 51 -10.17 0.91 15.44
CA MET A 51 -9.11 1.71 14.84
C MET A 51 -9.48 3.20 14.85
N GLU A 52 -8.47 4.06 14.74
CA GLU A 52 -8.71 5.47 14.48
C GLU A 52 -9.51 5.65 13.18
N CYS A 53 -10.36 6.69 13.17
CA CYS A 53 -11.23 6.94 12.04
C CYS A 53 -10.53 7.88 11.07
N MET A 54 -10.31 7.43 9.85
CA MET A 54 -9.82 8.25 8.74
C MET A 54 -11.01 8.70 7.89
N ALA A 55 -10.84 9.70 7.03
CA ALA A 55 -11.91 10.23 6.20
C ALA A 55 -12.23 9.31 5.02
N THR A 56 -11.20 8.84 4.31
CA THR A 56 -11.34 7.94 3.16
C THR A 56 -10.05 7.14 2.90
N CYS A 57 -10.11 6.14 2.03
CA CYS A 57 -8.92 5.56 1.39
C CYS A 57 -8.68 6.20 0.01
N LEU A 58 -7.45 6.09 -0.50
CA LEU A 58 -7.09 6.71 -1.78
C LEU A 58 -7.82 6.10 -2.96
N ASP A 59 -8.12 4.79 -2.91
CA ASP A 59 -8.92 4.09 -3.92
C ASP A 59 -10.30 4.75 -4.10
N ARG A 60 -11.05 4.88 -3.00
CA ARG A 60 -12.35 5.58 -2.99
C ARG A 60 -12.24 7.05 -3.36
N LEU A 61 -11.15 7.71 -2.97
CA LEU A 61 -10.92 9.11 -3.32
C LEU A 61 -10.70 9.27 -4.83
N LEU A 62 -9.83 8.44 -5.42
CA LEU A 62 -9.56 8.43 -6.86
C LEU A 62 -10.84 8.14 -7.65
N ASP A 63 -11.63 7.18 -7.16
CA ASP A 63 -12.92 6.85 -7.74
C ASP A 63 -13.96 7.97 -7.62
N ARG A 64 -13.94 8.73 -6.53
CA ARG A 64 -14.85 9.87 -6.33
C ARG A 64 -14.49 11.03 -7.25
N ILE A 65 -13.22 11.42 -7.29
CA ILE A 65 -12.79 12.63 -7.99
C ILE A 65 -12.59 12.41 -9.49
N LYS A 66 -12.42 11.13 -9.92
CA LYS A 66 -12.19 10.72 -11.33
C LYS A 66 -11.08 11.51 -12.03
N LYS A 67 -10.08 11.95 -11.27
CA LYS A 67 -8.94 12.76 -11.72
C LYS A 67 -7.65 12.22 -11.11
N PRO A 68 -6.52 12.26 -11.82
CA PRO A 68 -5.23 11.91 -11.25
C PRO A 68 -4.82 12.86 -10.12
N PHE A 69 -4.02 12.37 -9.20
CA PHE A 69 -3.51 13.18 -8.09
C PHE A 69 -2.32 14.03 -8.55
N PRO A 70 -2.22 15.28 -8.09
CA PRO A 70 -1.05 16.11 -8.39
C PRO A 70 0.23 15.49 -7.82
N GLU A 71 1.34 15.57 -8.57
CA GLU A 71 2.64 15.02 -8.16
C GLU A 71 3.06 15.48 -6.75
N ARG A 72 2.81 16.75 -6.40
CA ARG A 72 3.12 17.29 -5.06
C ARG A 72 2.42 16.54 -3.93
N ILE A 73 1.20 16.07 -4.16
CA ILE A 73 0.41 15.29 -3.19
C ILE A 73 0.97 13.87 -3.15
N ILE A 74 1.26 13.28 -4.31
CA ILE A 74 1.90 11.97 -4.43
C ILE A 74 3.27 11.94 -3.72
N GLY A 75 4.03 13.03 -3.75
CA GLY A 75 5.26 13.18 -2.98
C GLY A 75 5.04 13.01 -1.47
N LYS A 76 4.06 13.71 -0.89
CA LYS A 76 3.71 13.58 0.54
C LYS A 76 3.17 12.19 0.90
N LEU A 77 2.37 11.60 0.00
CA LEU A 77 1.87 10.23 0.13
C LEU A 77 3.03 9.23 0.17
N SER A 78 3.97 9.35 -0.78
CA SER A 78 5.14 8.49 -0.89
C SER A 78 6.00 8.51 0.38
N ILE A 79 6.29 9.71 0.91
CA ILE A 79 7.05 9.87 2.16
C ILE A 79 6.39 9.11 3.30
N SER A 80 5.08 9.31 3.48
CA SER A 80 4.33 8.70 4.59
C SER A 80 4.32 7.18 4.48
N ILE A 81 4.08 6.64 3.28
CA ILE A 81 4.03 5.19 3.04
C ILE A 81 5.42 4.57 3.22
N ILE A 82 6.48 5.17 2.66
CA ILE A 82 7.85 4.65 2.79
C ILE A 82 8.27 4.66 4.27
N LYS A 83 7.98 5.73 5.02
CA LYS A 83 8.26 5.79 6.46
C LYS A 83 7.49 4.75 7.26
N ALA A 84 6.21 4.49 6.93
CA ALA A 84 5.43 3.43 7.55
C ALA A 84 6.03 2.04 7.29
N LEU A 85 6.36 1.73 6.03
CA LEU A 85 6.97 0.46 5.62
C LEU A 85 8.35 0.25 6.25
N HIS A 86 9.17 1.30 6.26
CA HIS A 86 10.48 1.31 6.92
C HIS A 86 10.36 1.05 8.43
N TYR A 87 9.40 1.71 9.10
CA TYR A 87 9.13 1.49 10.51
C TYR A 87 8.75 0.03 10.80
N LEU A 88 7.80 -0.55 10.05
CA LEU A 88 7.38 -1.94 10.22
C LEU A 88 8.55 -2.91 10.11
N LYS A 89 9.39 -2.71 9.09
CA LYS A 89 10.55 -3.57 8.87
C LYS A 89 11.59 -3.40 9.97
N THR A 90 11.98 -2.17 10.29
CA THR A 90 13.11 -1.94 11.19
C THR A 90 12.77 -2.19 12.66
N LYS A 91 11.57 -1.83 13.10
CA LYS A 91 11.14 -1.98 14.49
C LYS A 91 10.56 -3.36 14.80
N HIS A 92 9.80 -3.92 13.86
CA HIS A 92 9.01 -5.13 14.11
C HIS A 92 9.38 -6.31 13.21
N GLN A 93 10.30 -6.14 12.26
CA GLN A 93 10.67 -7.16 11.26
C GLN A 93 9.48 -7.65 10.40
N ILE A 94 8.57 -6.73 10.09
CA ILE A 94 7.31 -7.04 9.38
C ILE A 94 7.27 -6.41 8.00
N MET A 95 6.63 -7.13 7.09
CA MET A 95 6.28 -6.69 5.74
C MET A 95 4.78 -6.47 5.65
N HIS A 96 4.36 -5.47 4.87
CA HIS A 96 2.95 -5.12 4.74
C HIS A 96 2.18 -6.11 3.85
N ARG A 97 2.77 -6.49 2.71
CA ARG A 97 2.28 -7.48 1.73
C ARG A 97 1.05 -7.12 0.91
N ASP A 98 0.36 -6.03 1.24
CA ASP A 98 -0.84 -5.57 0.53
C ASP A 98 -0.84 -4.04 0.36
N VAL A 99 0.28 -3.45 -0.08
CA VAL A 99 0.35 -2.00 -0.35
C VAL A 99 -0.44 -1.70 -1.62
N LYS A 100 -1.47 -0.85 -1.51
CA LYS A 100 -2.35 -0.43 -2.62
C LYS A 100 -3.18 0.78 -2.19
N PRO A 101 -3.80 1.54 -3.13
CA PRO A 101 -4.60 2.72 -2.80
C PRO A 101 -5.68 2.50 -1.73
N SER A 102 -6.30 1.32 -1.67
CA SER A 102 -7.38 1.03 -0.70
C SER A 102 -6.89 0.84 0.74
N ASN A 103 -5.59 0.61 0.94
CA ASN A 103 -4.96 0.45 2.24
C ASN A 103 -4.17 1.70 2.69
N ILE A 104 -4.24 2.78 1.91
CA ILE A 104 -3.66 4.08 2.28
C ILE A 104 -4.82 5.02 2.57
N LEU A 105 -4.84 5.56 3.78
CA LEU A 105 -5.92 6.37 4.31
C LEU A 105 -5.49 7.83 4.46
N LEU A 106 -6.45 8.72 4.29
CA LEU A 106 -6.32 10.16 4.44
C LEU A 106 -7.39 10.68 5.40
N ASP A 107 -7.05 11.62 6.27
CA ASP A 107 -8.01 12.33 7.11
C ASP A 107 -8.18 13.81 6.71
N TRP A 108 -9.11 14.48 7.38
CA TRP A 108 -9.48 15.87 7.12
C TRP A 108 -8.38 16.87 7.47
N SER A 109 -7.33 16.46 8.19
CA SER A 109 -6.15 17.30 8.50
C SER A 109 -4.97 17.02 7.56
N GLY A 110 -5.23 16.34 6.44
CA GLY A 110 -4.18 16.00 5.47
C GLY A 110 -3.23 14.89 5.94
N VAL A 111 -3.52 14.18 7.03
CA VAL A 111 -2.64 13.13 7.56
C VAL A 111 -2.84 11.84 6.78
N ILE A 112 -1.73 11.29 6.31
CA ILE A 112 -1.67 10.08 5.48
C ILE A 112 -1.15 8.92 6.31
N LYS A 113 -1.88 7.81 6.31
CA LYS A 113 -1.50 6.61 7.07
C LYS A 113 -1.74 5.32 6.32
N LEU A 114 -0.87 4.35 6.54
CA LEU A 114 -1.01 2.99 6.04
C LEU A 114 -1.84 2.15 7.02
N CYS A 115 -2.77 1.35 6.49
CA CYS A 115 -3.58 0.41 7.26
C CYS A 115 -3.51 -1.01 6.69
N ASP A 116 -4.07 -1.97 7.41
CA ASP A 116 -4.33 -3.33 6.90
C ASP A 116 -3.09 -4.12 6.43
N PHE A 117 -2.24 -4.49 7.39
CA PHE A 117 -0.97 -5.23 7.23
C PHE A 117 -1.14 -6.71 6.79
N GLY A 118 -1.93 -6.98 5.76
CA GLY A 118 -2.09 -8.31 5.18
C GLY A 118 -2.96 -9.28 5.99
N ILE A 119 -3.66 -8.81 7.04
CA ILE A 119 -4.60 -9.62 7.85
C ILE A 119 -5.77 -10.14 7.00
N ALA A 120 -6.28 -9.30 6.10
CA ALA A 120 -7.43 -9.64 5.24
C ALA A 120 -7.05 -10.51 4.04
N GLY A 121 -5.86 -10.31 3.44
CA GLY A 121 -5.38 -11.14 2.33
C GLY A 121 -5.34 -12.63 2.71
N ARG A 122 -4.84 -12.91 3.93
CA ARG A 122 -4.69 -14.27 4.47
C ARG A 122 -6.00 -14.99 4.79
N LEU A 123 -7.06 -14.26 5.09
CA LEU A 123 -8.40 -14.82 5.32
C LEU A 123 -9.12 -15.18 4.01
N ILE A 124 -8.82 -14.47 2.92
CA ILE A 124 -9.39 -14.76 1.59
C ILE A 124 -8.66 -15.97 0.96
N GLU A 125 -7.36 -16.12 1.22
CA GLU A 125 -6.51 -17.25 0.80
C GLU A 125 -7.07 -18.64 1.21
N SER A 126 -7.64 -18.76 2.41
CA SER A 126 -8.04 -20.06 2.97
C SER A 126 -9.34 -20.62 2.39
N ARG A 127 -10.19 -19.79 1.78
CA ARG A 127 -11.36 -20.24 1.02
C ARG A 127 -11.00 -20.72 -0.40
N ALA A 128 -9.81 -20.38 -0.90
CA ALA A 128 -9.45 -20.54 -2.32
C ALA A 128 -8.27 -21.49 -2.59
N HIS A 129 -7.62 -22.10 -1.58
CA HIS A 129 -6.46 -23.00 -1.74
C HIS A 129 -5.33 -22.43 -2.65
N SER A 130 -5.16 -21.10 -2.67
CA SER A 130 -4.16 -20.44 -3.52
C SER A 130 -2.91 -20.08 -2.70
N LYS A 131 -1.72 -20.35 -3.26
CA LYS A 131 -0.40 -19.99 -2.68
C LYS A 131 -0.13 -18.47 -2.67
N THR A 132 -1.09 -17.64 -3.04
CA THR A 132 -0.87 -16.24 -3.42
C THR A 132 -1.56 -15.28 -2.45
N ALA A 133 -0.78 -14.68 -1.55
CA ALA A 133 -1.30 -13.82 -0.48
C ALA A 133 -1.43 -12.33 -0.85
N GLY A 134 -2.65 -11.76 -0.96
CA GLY A 134 -2.91 -10.34 -1.27
C GLY A 134 -3.69 -10.10 -2.57
N CYS A 135 -3.88 -8.85 -3.00
CA CYS A 135 -4.42 -8.56 -4.34
C CYS A 135 -3.35 -8.88 -5.40
N PRO A 136 -3.54 -9.89 -6.28
CA PRO A 136 -2.48 -10.36 -7.19
C PRO A 136 -1.99 -9.27 -8.15
N LEU A 137 -2.81 -8.26 -8.40
CA LEU A 137 -2.51 -7.16 -9.30
C LEU A 137 -1.34 -6.30 -8.78
N TYR A 138 -1.23 -6.05 -7.47
CA TYR A 138 -0.14 -5.20 -6.94
C TYR A 138 1.11 -6.01 -6.57
N MET A 139 1.10 -7.33 -6.75
CA MET A 139 2.21 -8.17 -6.35
C MET A 139 3.40 -8.03 -7.30
N GLY A 140 4.60 -8.08 -6.73
CA GLY A 140 5.82 -8.20 -7.52
C GLY A 140 5.82 -9.47 -8.38
N PRO A 141 6.43 -9.46 -9.56
CA PRO A 141 6.48 -10.60 -10.48
C PRO A 141 7.09 -11.84 -9.82
N GLU A 142 8.04 -11.65 -8.91
CA GLU A 142 8.65 -12.72 -8.13
C GLU A 142 7.67 -13.51 -7.26
N ARG A 143 6.52 -12.92 -6.90
CA ARG A 143 5.47 -13.56 -6.08
C ARG A 143 4.45 -14.34 -6.91
N LEU A 144 4.42 -14.08 -8.22
CA LEU A 144 3.47 -14.72 -9.14
C LEU A 144 4.14 -15.87 -9.92
N ASP A 145 5.47 -15.90 -9.97
CA ASP A 145 6.21 -17.00 -10.59
C ASP A 145 6.25 -18.25 -9.67
N PRO A 146 5.62 -19.36 -10.07
CA PRO A 146 5.59 -20.60 -9.28
C PRO A 146 6.96 -21.29 -9.15
N ASN A 147 7.98 -20.86 -9.90
CA ASN A 147 9.32 -21.44 -9.87
C ASN A 147 10.28 -20.74 -8.88
N ASN A 148 9.83 -19.67 -8.22
CA ASN A 148 10.66 -18.93 -7.28
C ASN A 148 10.40 -19.40 -5.84
N ASP A 149 11.37 -20.11 -5.27
CA ASP A 149 11.35 -20.69 -3.92
C ASP A 149 12.04 -19.77 -2.88
N ASP A 150 12.50 -18.59 -3.30
CA ASP A 150 13.29 -17.71 -2.44
C ASP A 150 12.45 -17.03 -1.35
N SER A 151 13.06 -16.95 -0.16
CA SER A 151 12.55 -16.22 0.98
C SER A 151 12.28 -14.76 0.61
N TYR A 152 11.01 -14.39 0.65
CA TYR A 152 10.47 -13.08 0.30
C TYR A 152 11.24 -11.91 0.94
N ASP A 153 11.56 -10.89 0.14
CA ASP A 153 12.25 -9.67 0.57
C ASP A 153 11.28 -8.47 0.61
N ILE A 154 11.58 -7.46 1.43
CA ILE A 154 10.81 -6.21 1.60
C ILE A 154 10.55 -5.48 0.27
N ARG A 155 11.34 -5.80 -0.74
CA ARG A 155 11.28 -5.24 -2.09
C ARG A 155 9.96 -5.57 -2.79
N SER A 156 9.24 -6.62 -2.38
CA SER A 156 7.90 -6.87 -2.88
C SER A 156 6.92 -5.73 -2.55
N ASP A 157 6.98 -5.16 -1.35
CA ASP A 157 6.15 -3.98 -0.98
C ASP A 157 6.56 -2.74 -1.77
N VAL A 158 7.84 -2.62 -2.15
CA VAL A 158 8.36 -1.54 -3.00
C VAL A 158 7.77 -1.59 -4.41
N TRP A 159 7.59 -2.78 -4.98
CA TRP A 159 6.90 -2.93 -6.26
C TRP A 159 5.44 -2.48 -6.17
N SER A 160 4.74 -2.95 -5.12
CA SER A 160 3.35 -2.58 -4.85
C SER A 160 3.19 -1.06 -4.68
N LEU A 161 4.14 -0.41 -4.00
CA LEU A 161 4.24 1.05 -3.95
C LEU A 161 4.40 1.64 -5.35
N GLY A 162 5.33 1.15 -6.17
CA GLY A 162 5.54 1.64 -7.54
C GLY A 162 4.26 1.62 -8.39
N LEU A 163 3.50 0.52 -8.37
CA LEU A 163 2.22 0.41 -9.07
C LEU A 163 1.18 1.39 -8.51
N THR A 164 1.12 1.54 -7.19
CA THR A 164 0.25 2.51 -6.51
C THR A 164 0.55 3.94 -6.97
N LEU A 165 1.83 4.31 -7.07
CA LEU A 165 2.23 5.65 -7.52
C LEU A 165 1.81 5.92 -8.97
N VAL A 166 1.99 4.95 -9.87
CA VAL A 166 1.56 5.05 -11.27
C VAL A 166 0.05 5.25 -11.37
N GLU A 167 -0.72 4.47 -10.62
CA GLU A 167 -2.18 4.55 -10.64
C GLU A 167 -2.70 5.89 -10.13
N LEU A 168 -2.18 6.37 -8.99
CA LEU A 168 -2.56 7.67 -8.45
C LEU A 168 -2.18 8.81 -9.41
N ALA A 169 -1.01 8.73 -10.04
CA ALA A 169 -0.50 9.74 -10.97
C ALA A 169 -1.24 9.77 -12.31
N THR A 170 -1.78 8.64 -12.76
CA THR A 170 -2.45 8.53 -14.07
C THR A 170 -3.97 8.42 -13.96
N GLY A 171 -4.50 8.25 -12.75
CA GLY A 171 -5.92 8.07 -12.48
C GLY A 171 -6.48 6.69 -12.84
N ARG A 172 -5.63 5.73 -13.19
CA ARG A 172 -6.04 4.39 -13.62
C ARG A 172 -4.96 3.36 -13.35
N TYR A 173 -5.38 2.14 -13.05
CA TYR A 173 -4.46 1.02 -12.94
C TYR A 173 -3.72 0.77 -14.28
N PRO A 174 -2.38 0.54 -14.27
CA PRO A 174 -1.56 0.53 -15.50
C PRO A 174 -1.83 -0.64 -16.45
N PHE A 175 -2.41 -1.74 -15.96
CA PHE A 175 -2.72 -2.90 -16.80
C PHE A 175 -4.22 -3.03 -17.04
N GLY A 176 -4.62 -3.26 -18.28
CA GLY A 176 -6.00 -3.57 -18.65
C GLY A 176 -6.18 -5.03 -19.08
N GLY A 177 -7.40 -5.54 -18.90
CA GLY A 177 -7.79 -6.91 -19.28
C GLY A 177 -8.53 -7.63 -18.16
N SER A 178 -8.67 -8.94 -18.29
CA SER A 178 -9.03 -9.83 -17.19
C SER A 178 -7.91 -9.92 -16.15
N GLU A 179 -8.23 -10.39 -14.94
CA GLU A 179 -7.24 -10.55 -13.86
C GLU A 179 -6.05 -11.44 -14.29
N PHE A 180 -6.33 -12.53 -15.00
CA PHE A 180 -5.29 -13.42 -15.53
C PHE A 180 -4.39 -12.73 -16.55
N GLU A 181 -4.96 -11.91 -17.45
CA GLU A 181 -4.17 -11.14 -18.41
C GLU A 181 -3.31 -10.10 -17.72
N MET A 182 -3.84 -9.37 -16.72
CA MET A 182 -3.05 -8.41 -15.95
C MET A 182 -1.89 -9.08 -15.21
N MET A 183 -2.14 -10.23 -14.57
CA MET A 183 -1.09 -11.02 -13.91
C MET A 183 -0.02 -11.47 -14.91
N SER A 184 -0.41 -11.95 -16.09
CA SER A 184 0.51 -12.31 -17.16
C SER A 184 1.40 -11.12 -17.58
N LYS A 185 0.80 -9.93 -17.75
CA LYS A 185 1.54 -8.70 -18.08
C LYS A 185 2.53 -8.29 -16.99
N ILE A 186 2.17 -8.42 -15.72
CA ILE A 186 3.08 -8.13 -14.59
C ILE A 186 4.35 -9.00 -14.67
N ILE A 187 4.20 -10.27 -15.04
CA ILE A 187 5.32 -11.22 -15.14
C ILE A 187 6.14 -10.97 -16.42
N HIS A 188 5.47 -10.77 -17.56
CA HIS A 188 6.09 -10.86 -18.87
C HIS A 188 6.32 -9.51 -19.58
N ASP A 189 5.41 -8.56 -19.46
CA ASP A 189 5.47 -7.25 -20.15
C ASP A 189 6.38 -6.27 -19.41
N GLU A 190 6.90 -5.26 -20.13
CA GLU A 190 7.71 -4.22 -19.51
C GLU A 190 6.96 -3.52 -18.36
N PRO A 191 7.62 -3.25 -17.23
CA PRO A 191 7.00 -2.53 -16.12
C PRO A 191 6.52 -1.14 -16.57
N PRO A 192 5.38 -0.65 -16.03
CA PRO A 192 4.84 0.63 -16.42
C PRO A 192 5.77 1.77 -16.04
N ARG A 193 5.77 2.82 -16.85
CA ARG A 193 6.57 4.04 -16.64
C ARG A 193 5.67 5.26 -16.73
N LEU A 194 6.05 6.31 -16.00
CA LEU A 194 5.43 7.62 -16.13
C LEU A 194 5.97 8.36 -17.36
N ASP A 195 5.11 9.18 -17.97
CA ASP A 195 5.47 10.00 -19.13
C ASP A 195 6.38 11.17 -18.68
N PRO A 196 7.65 11.22 -19.14
CA PRO A 196 8.60 12.26 -18.74
C PRO A 196 8.23 13.66 -19.28
N THR A 197 7.25 13.77 -20.18
CA THR A 197 6.71 15.07 -20.62
C THR A 197 5.65 15.62 -19.67
N MET A 198 5.07 14.76 -18.82
CA MET A 198 4.01 15.13 -17.88
C MET A 198 4.47 15.21 -16.43
N PHE A 199 5.51 14.45 -16.06
CA PHE A 199 5.99 14.32 -14.69
C PHE A 199 7.46 14.72 -14.55
N SER A 200 7.88 15.07 -13.33
CA SER A 200 9.28 15.41 -13.09
C SER A 200 10.21 14.22 -13.32
N ALA A 201 11.46 14.50 -13.71
CA ALA A 201 12.47 13.47 -13.91
C ALA A 201 12.67 12.62 -12.64
N GLU A 202 12.63 13.26 -11.47
CA GLU A 202 12.80 12.58 -10.18
C GLU A 202 11.61 11.67 -9.87
N PHE A 203 10.38 12.04 -10.26
CA PHE A 203 9.21 11.19 -10.06
C PHE A 203 9.21 9.99 -11.01
N CYS A 204 9.57 10.19 -12.28
CA CYS A 204 9.76 9.09 -13.22
C CYS A 204 10.86 8.12 -12.75
N ASP A 205 11.95 8.64 -12.18
CA ASP A 205 13.09 7.85 -11.71
C ASP A 205 12.70 6.98 -10.50
N ILE A 206 12.07 7.55 -9.47
CA ILE A 206 11.69 6.76 -8.28
C ILE A 206 10.70 5.65 -8.65
N VAL A 207 9.76 5.91 -9.55
CA VAL A 207 8.82 4.87 -10.04
C VAL A 207 9.59 3.78 -10.79
N THR A 208 10.56 4.16 -11.62
CA THR A 208 11.42 3.19 -12.34
C THR A 208 12.26 2.35 -11.37
N CYS A 209 12.79 2.94 -10.30
CA CYS A 209 13.52 2.24 -9.25
C CYS A 209 12.64 1.29 -8.43
N CYS A 210 11.37 1.65 -8.20
CA CYS A 210 10.39 0.79 -7.54
C CYS A 210 9.97 -0.39 -8.43
N LEU A 211 9.84 -0.17 -9.74
CA LEU A 211 9.31 -1.14 -10.71
C LEU A 211 10.41 -1.92 -11.44
N GLN A 212 11.50 -2.23 -10.74
CA GLN A 212 12.50 -3.18 -11.23
C GLN A 212 11.97 -4.61 -11.11
N ARG A 213 11.90 -5.34 -12.23
CA ARG A 213 11.45 -6.74 -12.27
C ARG A 213 12.35 -7.63 -11.42
N ASP A 214 13.66 -7.48 -11.58
CA ASP A 214 14.66 -8.14 -10.73
C ASP A 214 14.63 -7.51 -9.33
N PRO A 215 14.20 -8.25 -8.29
CA PRO A 215 14.13 -7.71 -6.94
C PRO A 215 15.49 -7.21 -6.45
N THR A 216 16.59 -7.84 -6.85
CA THR A 216 17.95 -7.46 -6.39
C THR A 216 18.38 -6.07 -6.87
N LYS A 217 17.78 -5.58 -7.97
CA LYS A 217 17.99 -4.23 -8.51
C LYS A 217 16.98 -3.21 -8.01
N ARG A 218 15.87 -3.67 -7.43
CA ARG A 218 14.84 -2.82 -6.84
C ARG A 218 15.37 -2.15 -5.57
N MET A 219 15.12 -0.85 -5.42
CA MET A 219 15.54 -0.12 -4.23
C MET A 219 14.90 -0.69 -2.95
N ASN A 220 15.62 -0.62 -1.83
CA ASN A 220 15.06 -0.86 -0.51
C ASN A 220 14.56 0.45 0.14
N TYR A 221 13.97 0.34 1.34
CA TYR A 221 13.41 1.51 2.02
C TYR A 221 14.45 2.59 2.37
N ASP A 222 15.65 2.20 2.82
CA ASP A 222 16.72 3.15 3.13
C ASP A 222 17.12 3.97 1.90
N GLN A 223 17.26 3.31 0.75
CA GLN A 223 17.57 3.94 -0.53
C GLN A 223 16.43 4.87 -0.99
N LEU A 224 15.18 4.43 -0.86
CA LEU A 224 14.02 5.25 -1.21
C LEU A 224 13.92 6.51 -0.34
N LEU A 225 14.20 6.40 0.96
CA LEU A 225 14.20 7.56 1.87
C LEU A 225 15.26 8.61 1.50
N GLN A 226 16.35 8.19 0.83
CA GLN A 226 17.41 9.08 0.34
C GLN A 226 17.21 9.49 -1.13
N HIS A 227 16.13 9.06 -1.78
CA HIS A 227 15.89 9.35 -3.19
C HIS A 227 15.62 10.86 -3.40
N PRO A 228 16.14 11.51 -4.46
CA PRO A 228 15.94 12.94 -4.72
C PRO A 228 14.47 13.39 -4.69
N PHE A 229 13.55 12.59 -5.25
CA PHE A 229 12.11 12.84 -5.19
C PHE A 229 11.58 12.97 -3.74
N ILE A 230 12.00 12.07 -2.85
CA ILE A 230 11.56 12.06 -1.45
C ILE A 230 12.14 13.25 -0.70
N LEU A 231 13.45 13.50 -0.84
CA LEU A 231 14.11 14.63 -0.19
C LEU A 231 13.52 15.98 -0.63
N LYS A 232 13.19 16.12 -1.92
CA LYS A 232 12.54 17.31 -2.48
C LYS A 232 11.18 17.56 -1.83
N HIS A 233 10.32 16.55 -1.74
CA HIS A 233 8.97 16.70 -1.18
C HIS A 233 8.94 16.74 0.37
N GLU A 234 10.00 16.30 1.03
CA GLU A 234 10.15 16.47 2.48
C GLU A 234 10.42 17.94 2.85
N GLY A 235 11.23 18.65 2.05
CA GLY A 235 11.55 20.06 2.26
C GLY A 235 10.51 21.07 1.74
N VAL A 236 9.56 20.62 0.91
CA VAL A 236 8.49 21.48 0.38
C VAL A 236 7.26 21.39 1.28
N ASP A 237 6.72 22.55 1.66
CA ASP A 237 5.41 22.60 2.31
C ASP A 237 4.32 22.38 1.26
N THR A 238 3.54 21.32 1.41
CA THR A 238 2.45 20.97 0.50
C THR A 238 1.20 20.86 1.37
N ASP A 239 0.24 21.74 1.11
CA ASP A 239 -1.04 21.72 1.83
C ASP A 239 -1.93 20.57 1.31
N VAL A 240 -1.82 19.43 1.98
CA VAL A 240 -2.64 18.24 1.69
C VAL A 240 -4.06 18.42 2.24
N GLU A 241 -4.22 19.19 3.32
CA GLU A 241 -5.51 19.48 3.95
C GLU A 241 -6.38 20.33 3.02
N GLU A 242 -5.85 21.45 2.53
CA GLU A 242 -6.54 22.33 1.58
C GLU A 242 -6.88 21.57 0.29
N TRP A 243 -5.91 20.87 -0.30
CA TRP A 243 -6.17 20.06 -1.49
C TRP A 243 -7.28 19.03 -1.27
N PHE A 244 -7.27 18.35 -0.11
CA PHE A 244 -8.28 17.35 0.19
C PHE A 244 -9.67 17.96 0.41
N ALA A 245 -9.74 19.12 1.08
CA ALA A 245 -10.99 19.85 1.25
C ALA A 245 -11.59 20.26 -0.11
N ASP A 246 -10.76 20.85 -0.99
CA ASP A 246 -11.18 21.31 -2.32
C ASP A 246 -11.77 20.17 -3.16
N VAL A 247 -11.05 19.05 -3.29
CA VAL A 247 -11.51 17.94 -4.13
C VAL A 247 -12.76 17.26 -3.57
N MET A 248 -12.97 17.33 -2.25
CA MET A 248 -14.17 16.78 -1.61
C MET A 248 -15.40 17.67 -1.82
N CYS A 249 -15.22 18.99 -1.89
CA CYS A 249 -16.26 19.97 -2.21
C CYS A 249 -16.64 20.00 -3.70
N ASP A 250 -15.67 19.88 -4.60
CA ASP A 250 -15.90 19.91 -6.06
C ASP A 250 -16.62 18.67 -6.62
N SER A 251 -16.84 17.65 -5.78
CA SER A 251 -17.41 16.36 -6.15
C SER A 251 -18.89 16.19 -5.78
N GLU A 252 -19.57 17.26 -5.33
CA GLU A 252 -21.03 17.32 -5.08
C GLU A 252 -21.81 17.84 -6.29
#